data_AF-A0A3P7PQU4-F1
#
_entry.id   AF-A0A3P7PQU4-F1
#
_cell.length_a   1.000
_cell.length_b   1.000
_cell.length_c   1.000
_cell.angle_alpha   90.00
_cell.angle_beta   90.00
_cell.angle_gamma   90.00
#
_symmetry.space_group_name_H-M   'P 1'
#
loop_
_entity.id
_entity.type
_entity.pdbx_description
1 polymer ?
#
loop_
_entity_poly.entity_id
_entity_poly.type
_entity_poly.pdbx_seq_one_letter_code
_entity_poly.pdbx_strand_id
1 'polypeptide(L)'
;MSESSRDHAKSEQGEPSSSQCPPEGNEVPSSSTSGTTGSFECNICLESAKDAVVSRCGHLFCWPCLHQWFETVRSRPSCPVCKAAISRDSVS
;
A
#
# COMPACT_ATOMS: atom_id res chain seq x y z
N MET A 1 -3.48 37.94 38.93
CA MET A 1 -2.11 37.41 38.85
C MET A 1 -2.01 36.68 37.53
N SER A 2 -1.64 37.46 36.52
CA SER A 2 -1.51 37.09 35.12
C SER A 2 -0.02 36.82 34.90
N GLU A 3 0.35 35.70 34.30
CA GLU A 3 1.75 35.43 33.95
C GLU A 3 1.85 35.37 32.41
N SER A 4 2.57 36.35 31.90
CA SER A 4 2.72 36.75 30.50
C SER A 4 3.86 35.99 29.81
N SER A 5 3.71 35.82 28.50
CA SER A 5 4.73 35.98 27.45
C SER A 5 6.15 35.41 27.65
N ARG A 6 6.57 34.54 26.72
CA ARG A 6 7.89 34.65 26.08
C ARG A 6 7.81 34.34 24.59
N ASP A 7 7.66 35.42 23.85
CA ASP A 7 7.88 35.56 22.42
C ASP A 7 9.32 35.18 22.04
N HIS A 8 9.50 34.36 21.00
CA HIS A 8 10.78 34.25 20.29
C HIS A 8 10.69 35.10 19.02
N ALA A 9 11.38 36.23 19.06
CA ALA A 9 11.64 37.08 17.91
C ALA A 9 12.68 36.43 16.99
N LYS A 10 12.45 36.47 15.68
CA LYS A 10 13.48 36.78 14.67
C LYS A 10 12.84 37.20 13.34
N SER A 11 12.87 38.50 13.08
CA SER A 11 12.86 39.08 11.72
C SER A 11 14.19 38.72 11.00
N GLU A 12 14.38 38.74 9.68
CA GLU A 12 14.04 39.72 8.65
C GLU A 12 14.26 39.05 7.27
N GLN A 13 13.33 39.29 6.35
CA GLN A 13 13.51 39.81 4.96
C GLN A 13 14.53 39.20 3.98
N GLY A 14 14.04 38.84 2.78
CA GLY A 14 14.85 38.66 1.57
C GLY A 14 14.11 38.05 0.37
N GLU A 15 13.24 38.81 -0.30
CA GLU A 15 12.94 38.64 -1.74
C GLU A 15 13.95 39.54 -2.49
N PRO A 16 14.51 39.19 -3.69
CA PRO A 16 13.67 39.01 -4.88
C PRO A 16 14.22 38.11 -6.03
N SER A 17 13.34 37.90 -7.02
CA SER A 17 13.63 37.85 -8.46
C SER A 17 14.20 36.57 -9.10
N SER A 18 13.30 35.92 -9.86
CA SER A 18 13.44 35.51 -11.27
C SER A 18 14.65 34.65 -11.64
N SER A 19 14.40 33.41 -12.05
CA SER A 19 14.90 32.84 -13.33
C SER A 19 14.38 31.42 -13.51
N GLN A 20 13.68 31.19 -14.61
CA GLN A 20 13.38 29.86 -15.14
C GLN A 20 14.65 29.21 -15.71
N CYS A 21 14.76 27.89 -15.67
CA CYS A 21 15.31 27.02 -16.73
C CYS A 21 15.04 25.53 -16.38
N PRO A 22 15.27 24.57 -17.30
CA PRO A 22 14.41 24.01 -18.36
C PRO A 22 13.84 22.60 -18.00
N PRO A 23 13.02 21.96 -18.87
CA PRO A 23 12.55 20.58 -18.62
C PRO A 23 13.71 19.58 -18.78
N GLU A 24 14.06 18.87 -17.70
CA GLU A 24 14.92 17.69 -17.77
C GLU A 24 14.22 16.56 -18.51
N GLY A 25 14.95 15.99 -19.48
CA GLY A 25 14.48 14.98 -20.42
C GLY A 25 13.93 13.73 -19.73
N ASN A 26 12.76 13.29 -20.18
CA ASN A 26 12.18 11.99 -19.82
C ASN A 26 12.78 10.89 -20.71
N GLU A 27 14.07 10.63 -20.56
CA GLU A 27 14.71 9.47 -21.19
C GLU A 27 14.71 8.30 -20.21
N VAL A 28 13.54 7.78 -19.83
CA VAL A 28 13.43 6.52 -19.07
C VAL A 28 12.98 5.41 -20.01
N PRO A 29 13.87 4.48 -20.40
CA PRO A 29 13.55 3.45 -21.37
C PRO A 29 12.55 2.43 -20.79
N SER A 30 11.57 2.13 -21.63
CA SER A 30 10.59 1.05 -21.56
C SER A 30 11.02 -0.17 -20.75
N SER A 31 10.39 -0.35 -19.59
CA SER A 31 9.96 -1.67 -19.14
C SER A 31 8.60 -1.53 -18.46
N SER A 32 7.59 -1.82 -19.26
CA SER A 32 6.33 -2.46 -18.86
C SER A 32 5.45 -1.71 -17.86
N THR A 33 4.43 -1.08 -18.46
CA THR A 33 3.07 -0.92 -17.90
C THR A 33 2.88 0.17 -16.86
N SER A 34 2.45 1.32 -17.38
CA SER A 34 1.29 2.10 -16.94
C SER A 34 0.89 2.05 -15.47
N GLY A 35 1.01 3.21 -14.82
CA GLY A 35 0.10 3.64 -13.77
C GLY A 35 0.49 3.21 -12.37
N THR A 36 0.76 4.20 -11.52
CA THR A 36 0.41 4.12 -10.11
C THR A 36 -1.11 4.04 -9.98
N THR A 37 -1.68 2.89 -10.34
CA THR A 37 -3.10 2.56 -10.17
C THR A 37 -3.10 1.31 -9.30
N GLY A 38 -3.46 1.46 -8.03
CA GLY A 38 -3.30 0.44 -6.99
C GLY A 38 -3.59 -0.98 -7.47
N SER A 39 -2.54 -1.70 -7.83
CA SER A 39 -2.62 -3.09 -8.23
C SER A 39 -2.89 -3.92 -6.99
N PHE A 40 -4.01 -4.64 -6.97
CA PHE A 40 -4.30 -5.59 -5.92
C PHE A 40 -3.34 -6.77 -6.05
N GLU A 41 -2.30 -6.80 -5.21
CA GLU A 41 -1.26 -7.85 -5.21
C GLU A 41 -1.63 -9.03 -4.31
N CYS A 42 -1.39 -10.24 -4.82
CA CYS A 42 -1.59 -11.47 -4.06
C CYS A 42 -0.45 -11.69 -3.06
N ASN A 43 -0.78 -11.85 -1.77
CA ASN A 43 0.21 -12.07 -0.70
C ASN A 43 0.84 -13.49 -0.70
N ILE A 44 0.51 -14.34 -1.68
CA ILE A 44 1.11 -15.68 -1.85
C ILE A 44 2.07 -15.70 -3.06
N CYS A 45 1.62 -15.24 -4.23
CA CYS A 45 2.43 -15.27 -5.45
C CYS A 45 3.09 -13.93 -5.80
N LEU A 46 2.81 -12.87 -5.04
CA LEU A 46 3.40 -11.52 -5.19
C LEU A 46 3.25 -10.95 -6.61
N GLU A 47 2.13 -11.27 -7.24
CA GLU A 47 1.78 -10.88 -8.60
C GLU A 47 0.39 -10.24 -8.58
N SER A 48 0.03 -9.58 -9.69
CA SER A 48 -1.33 -9.08 -9.92
C SER A 48 -2.37 -10.16 -9.64
N ALA A 49 -3.25 -9.92 -8.66
CA ALA A 49 -4.18 -10.94 -8.19
C ALA A 49 -5.28 -11.22 -9.22
N LYS A 50 -5.25 -12.43 -9.77
CA LYS A 50 -6.33 -12.96 -10.63
C LYS A 50 -7.37 -13.60 -9.73
N ASP A 51 -8.65 -13.24 -9.94
CA ASP A 51 -9.76 -13.65 -9.08
C ASP A 51 -9.47 -13.31 -7.61
N ALA A 52 -9.17 -12.03 -7.38
CA ALA A 52 -8.76 -11.52 -6.08
C ALA A 52 -9.83 -11.79 -5.02
N VAL A 53 -9.42 -12.46 -3.94
CA VAL A 53 -10.24 -12.73 -2.75
C VAL A 53 -9.63 -12.01 -1.55
N VAL A 54 -10.47 -11.24 -0.84
CA VAL A 54 -10.08 -10.57 0.40
C VAL A 54 -10.54 -11.42 1.57
N SER A 55 -9.58 -11.86 2.37
CA SER A 55 -9.87 -12.58 3.62
C SER A 55 -10.53 -11.67 4.65
N ARG A 56 -11.18 -12.25 5.67
CA ARG A 56 -11.81 -11.48 6.77
C ARG A 56 -10.85 -10.57 7.54
N CYS A 57 -9.55 -10.88 7.50
CA CYS A 57 -8.51 -10.03 8.08
C CYS A 57 -7.95 -8.97 7.12
N GLY A 58 -8.52 -8.82 5.92
CA GLY A 58 -8.15 -7.78 4.95
C GLY A 58 -7.00 -8.12 4.01
N HIS A 59 -6.40 -9.31 4.12
CA HIS A 59 -5.32 -9.73 3.20
C HIS A 59 -5.88 -10.28 1.90
N LEU A 60 -5.19 -9.95 0.80
CA LEU A 60 -5.61 -10.23 -0.55
C LEU A 60 -4.79 -11.36 -1.19
N PHE A 61 -5.49 -12.25 -1.89
CA PHE A 61 -4.90 -13.43 -2.52
C PHE A 61 -5.58 -13.71 -3.86
N CYS A 62 -4.91 -14.45 -4.75
CA CYS A 62 -5.60 -15.10 -5.87
C CYS A 62 -6.45 -16.25 -5.32
N TRP A 63 -7.66 -16.44 -5.85
CA TRP A 63 -8.49 -17.61 -5.53
C TRP A 63 -7.71 -18.95 -5.62
N PRO A 64 -6.97 -19.27 -6.70
CA PRO A 64 -6.23 -20.53 -6.78
C PRO A 64 -5.12 -20.66 -5.74
N CYS A 65 -4.44 -19.56 -5.40
CA CYS A 65 -3.40 -19.55 -4.37
C CYS A 65 -4.00 -19.82 -2.98
N LEU A 66 -5.11 -19.15 -2.66
CA LEU A 66 -5.78 -19.36 -1.38
C LEU A 66 -6.40 -20.76 -1.26
N HIS A 67 -6.91 -21.31 -2.36
CA HIS A 67 -7.45 -22.66 -2.38
C HIS A 67 -6.36 -23.71 -2.12
N GLN A 68 -5.23 -23.65 -2.84
CA GLN A 68 -4.09 -24.54 -2.59
C GLN A 68 -3.62 -24.46 -1.14
N TRP A 69 -3.60 -23.26 -0.56
CA TRP A 69 -3.31 -23.09 0.86
C TRP A 69 -4.28 -23.87 1.75
N PHE A 70 -5.59 -23.77 1.52
CA PHE A 70 -6.57 -24.56 2.29
C PHE A 70 -6.44 -26.07 2.12
N GLU A 71 -5.98 -26.56 0.97
CA GLU A 71 -5.73 -27.98 0.77
C GLU A 71 -4.52 -28.48 1.58
N THR A 72 -3.48 -27.63 1.73
CA THR A 72 -2.31 -27.96 2.56
C THR A 72 -2.61 -27.95 4.05
N VAL A 73 -3.49 -27.08 4.52
CA VAL A 73 -3.82 -26.92 5.95
C VAL A 73 -5.08 -27.71 6.32
N ARG A 74 -4.91 -28.99 6.73
CA ARG A 74 -6.05 -29.90 6.99
C ARG A 74 -6.83 -29.67 8.29
N SER A 75 -6.26 -29.02 9.30
CA SER A 75 -6.91 -28.92 10.62
C SER A 75 -7.72 -27.64 10.82
N ARG A 76 -7.16 -26.48 10.47
CA ARG A 76 -7.77 -25.17 10.69
C ARG A 76 -7.32 -24.17 9.62
N PRO A 77 -8.17 -23.77 8.67
CA PRO A 77 -7.81 -22.76 7.70
C PRO A 77 -7.52 -21.42 8.40
N SER A 78 -6.34 -20.86 8.14
CA SER A 78 -5.88 -19.58 8.68
C SER A 78 -5.23 -18.74 7.58
N CYS A 79 -5.24 -17.43 7.75
CA CYS A 79 -4.55 -16.51 6.85
C CYS A 79 -3.04 -16.80 6.82
N PRO A 80 -2.42 -16.97 5.64
CA PRO A 80 -0.97 -17.22 5.55
C PRO A 80 -0.12 -16.02 6.01
N VAL A 81 -0.70 -14.81 6.01
CA VAL A 81 0.02 -13.58 6.39
C VAL A 81 -0.04 -13.35 7.90
N CYS A 82 -1.24 -13.18 8.45
CA CYS A 82 -1.42 -12.79 9.86
C CYS A 82 -1.89 -13.91 10.78
N LYS A 83 -2.07 -15.14 10.26
CA LYS A 83 -2.52 -16.32 11.02
C LYS A 83 -3.92 -16.21 11.63
N ALA A 84 -4.68 -15.17 11.28
CA ALA A 84 -6.09 -15.04 11.67
C ALA A 84 -6.89 -16.23 11.15
N ALA A 85 -7.82 -16.75 11.96
CA ALA A 85 -8.67 -17.87 11.55
C ALA A 85 -9.58 -17.44 10.39
N ILE A 86 -9.67 -18.28 9.35
CA ILE A 86 -10.57 -18.07 8.23
C ILE A 86 -11.74 -19.05 8.41
N SER A 87 -12.78 -18.61 9.12
CA SER A 87 -13.99 -19.41 9.32
C SER A 87 -14.82 -19.48 8.03
N ARG A 88 -15.25 -20.68 7.64
CA ARG A 88 -16.14 -20.90 6.47
C ARG A 88 -17.54 -20.29 6.64
N ASP A 89 -17.92 -19.95 7.86
CA ASP A 89 -19.26 -19.48 8.25
C ASP A 89 -19.49 -17.98 8.01
N SER A 90 -18.47 -17.24 7.58
CA SER A 90 -18.63 -15.82 7.32
C SER A 90 -18.02 -15.51 5.96
N VAL A 91 -18.78 -15.73 4.90
CA VAL A 91 -18.61 -15.04 3.60
C VAL A 91 -19.95 -14.37 3.35
N SER A 92 -19.94 -13.04 3.32
CA SER A 92 -21.09 -12.16 3.13
C SER A 92 -20.79 -11.31 1.90
#